data_AF-A0AAD8JBR5-F1
#
_entry.id   AF-A0AAD8JBR5-F1
#
_cell.length_a   1.000
_cell.length_b   1.000
_cell.length_c   1.000
_cell.angle_alpha   90.00
_cell.angle_beta   90.00
_cell.angle_gamma   90.00
#
_symmetry.space_group_name_H-M   'P 1'
#
loop_
_entity.id
_entity.type
_entity.pdbx_description
1 polymer ?
#
loop_
_entity_poly.entity_id
_entity_poly.type
_entity_poly.pdbx_seq_one_letter_code
_entity_poly.pdbx_strand_id
1 'polypeptide(L)'
;MNSRTRLDYALFQLTPTRTRCDLVIFGGNAIEKLTSGLLEPFVSHLNSAKHQISRGVYSITLQPSRISPWFTKATLERFVKFVGTPEVLERFVTLEQELAQIKTSAESNGSTYAERHLCYNDEHKAKPISLSKSNGGTYGTDNAVQNENSKGHLQHVLESRKSVLQKEEAMAQF
;
A
#
# COMPACT_ATOMS: atom_id res chain seq x y z
N MET A 1 10.79 -11.73 30.88
CA MET A 1 11.48 -12.08 29.61
C MET A 1 11.99 -10.83 28.92
N ASN A 2 13.09 -10.92 28.17
CA ASN A 2 13.64 -9.80 27.39
C ASN A 2 12.77 -9.55 26.14
N SER A 3 12.71 -8.30 25.65
CA SER A 3 11.85 -7.97 24.49
C SER A 3 12.25 -8.69 23.20
N ARG A 4 13.54 -9.03 23.04
CA ARG A 4 14.05 -9.82 21.90
C ARG A 4 13.92 -11.33 22.08
N THR A 5 13.37 -11.80 23.19
CA THR A 5 13.14 -13.23 23.42
C THR A 5 12.19 -13.75 22.36
N ARG A 6 12.63 -14.80 21.64
CA ARG A 6 11.79 -15.57 20.72
C ARG A 6 10.77 -16.35 21.52
N LEU A 7 9.56 -16.40 20.99
CA LEU A 7 8.44 -17.09 21.62
C LEU A 7 8.20 -18.40 20.87
N ASP A 8 7.79 -19.43 21.61
CA ASP A 8 7.37 -20.70 21.05
C ASP A 8 5.91 -20.59 20.61
N TYR A 9 5.07 -20.05 21.51
CA TYR A 9 3.67 -19.76 21.25
C TYR A 9 3.15 -18.68 22.20
N ALA A 10 2.00 -18.11 21.86
CA ALA A 10 1.22 -17.25 22.73
C ALA A 10 -0.20 -17.78 22.84
N LEU A 11 -0.83 -17.59 23.99
CA LEU A 11 -2.13 -18.14 24.30
C LEU A 11 -3.04 -17.03 24.85
N PHE A 12 -4.19 -16.84 24.21
CA PHE A 12 -5.26 -15.99 24.73
C PHE A 12 -6.16 -16.87 25.57
N GLN A 13 -6.13 -16.70 26.89
CA GLN A 13 -7.06 -17.35 27.81
C GLN A 13 -8.32 -16.51 27.90
N LEU A 14 -9.46 -17.06 27.49
CA LEU A 14 -10.71 -16.34 27.42
C LEU A 14 -11.47 -16.45 28.74
N THR A 15 -12.16 -15.39 29.13
CA THR A 15 -13.14 -15.48 30.22
C THR A 15 -14.33 -16.34 29.82
N PRO A 16 -15.12 -16.88 30.78
CA PRO A 16 -16.31 -17.67 30.47
C PRO A 16 -17.30 -16.94 29.54
N THR A 17 -17.40 -15.61 29.68
CA THR A 17 -18.21 -14.72 28.84
C THR A 17 -17.65 -14.48 27.45
N ARG A 18 -16.39 -14.87 27.19
CA ARG A 18 -15.66 -14.67 25.92
C ARG A 18 -15.55 -13.21 25.47
N THR A 19 -15.72 -12.27 26.38
CA THR A 19 -15.57 -10.82 26.13
C THR A 19 -14.19 -10.29 26.48
N ARG A 20 -13.50 -10.98 27.39
CA ARG A 20 -12.16 -10.60 27.88
C ARG A 20 -11.19 -11.76 27.70
N CYS A 21 -9.91 -11.43 27.64
CA CYS A 21 -8.85 -12.41 27.56
C CYS A 21 -7.57 -11.96 28.28
N ASP A 22 -6.83 -12.95 28.77
CA ASP A 22 -5.45 -12.81 29.20
C ASP A 22 -4.53 -13.33 28.10
N LEU A 23 -3.58 -12.50 27.66
CA LEU A 23 -2.55 -12.91 26.71
C LEU A 23 -1.31 -13.36 27.47
N VAL A 24 -1.00 -14.66 27.36
CA VAL A 24 0.17 -15.29 27.97
C VAL A 24 1.15 -15.69 26.88
N ILE A 25 2.43 -15.36 27.05
CA ILE A 25 3.50 -15.68 26.11
C ILE A 25 4.42 -16.75 26.70
N PHE A 26 4.88 -17.65 25.83
CA PHE A 26 5.75 -18.78 26.18
C PHE A 26 6.99 -18.73 25.30
N GLY A 27 8.18 -18.84 25.88
CA GLY A 27 9.44 -18.86 25.13
C GLY A 27 10.55 -19.55 25.91
N GLY A 28 10.99 -20.69 25.40
CA GLY A 28 11.85 -21.62 26.12
C GLY A 28 11.19 -22.07 27.43
N ASN A 29 11.87 -21.84 28.54
CA ASN A 29 11.39 -22.20 29.87
C ASN A 29 10.69 -21.05 30.61
N ALA A 30 10.48 -19.91 29.92
CA ALA A 30 9.87 -18.73 30.52
C ALA A 30 8.43 -18.57 30.04
N ILE A 31 7.57 -18.19 30.99
CA ILE A 31 6.15 -17.93 30.79
C ILE A 31 5.87 -16.56 31.39
N GLU A 32 5.16 -15.70 30.66
CA GLU A 32 4.86 -14.35 31.11
C GLU A 32 3.46 -13.94 30.64
N LYS A 33 2.65 -13.36 31.54
CA LYS A 33 1.39 -12.72 31.15
C LYS A 33 1.69 -11.33 30.60
N LEU A 34 1.38 -11.11 29.32
CA LEU A 34 1.70 -9.87 28.62
C LEU A 34 0.66 -8.78 28.86
N THR A 35 -0.63 -9.13 28.78
CA THR A 35 -1.72 -8.18 29.02
C THR A 35 -3.02 -8.91 29.38
N SER A 36 -3.97 -8.16 29.92
CA SER A 36 -5.36 -8.57 30.11
C SER A 36 -6.25 -7.48 29.53
N GLY A 37 -7.29 -7.86 28.78
CA GLY A 37 -8.13 -6.85 28.13
C GLY A 37 -9.35 -7.42 27.44
N LEU A 38 -9.97 -6.58 26.61
CA LEU A 38 -11.06 -6.99 25.73
C LEU A 38 -10.53 -7.91 24.64
N LEU A 39 -11.28 -8.97 24.34
CA LEU A 39 -10.93 -9.91 23.27
C LEU A 39 -11.26 -9.34 21.89
N GLU A 40 -12.34 -8.54 21.80
CA GLU A 40 -12.96 -8.08 20.56
C GLU A 40 -11.98 -7.43 19.58
N PRO A 41 -11.08 -6.52 20.00
CA PRO A 41 -10.06 -5.95 19.13
C PRO A 41 -9.09 -6.98 18.53
N PHE A 42 -8.82 -8.08 19.23
CA PHE A 42 -7.88 -9.10 18.73
C PHE A 42 -8.53 -10.02 17.70
N VAL A 43 -9.80 -10.38 17.91
CA VAL A 43 -10.50 -11.33 17.06
C VAL A 43 -10.97 -10.74 15.75
N SER A 44 -11.17 -9.42 15.66
CA SER A 44 -11.46 -8.74 14.39
C SER A 44 -10.33 -8.97 13.36
N HIS A 45 -9.07 -8.95 13.80
CA HIS A 45 -7.87 -9.06 12.94
C HIS A 45 -7.27 -10.46 12.87
N LEU A 46 -7.51 -11.32 13.87
CA LEU A 46 -7.02 -12.69 13.86
C LEU A 46 -8.07 -13.62 13.22
N ASN A 47 -8.04 -13.77 11.90
CA ASN A 47 -8.95 -14.69 11.18
C ASN A 47 -8.89 -16.13 11.75
N SER A 48 -7.71 -16.59 12.17
CA SER A 48 -7.51 -17.89 12.83
C SER A 48 -8.19 -17.98 14.20
N ALA A 49 -8.34 -16.85 14.90
CA ALA A 49 -8.99 -16.77 16.21
C ALA A 49 -10.51 -16.91 16.08
N LYS A 50 -11.11 -16.33 15.02
CA LYS A 50 -12.56 -16.45 14.73
C LYS A 50 -13.00 -17.91 14.64
N HIS A 51 -12.20 -18.76 13.98
CA HIS A 51 -12.49 -20.19 13.83
C HIS A 51 -12.30 -21.01 15.12
N GLN A 52 -11.43 -20.59 16.05
CA GLN A 52 -11.24 -21.30 17.32
C GLN A 52 -12.33 -20.96 18.35
N ILE A 53 -12.82 -19.72 18.34
CA ILE A 53 -13.93 -19.29 19.20
C ILE A 53 -15.24 -19.96 18.80
N SER A 54 -15.50 -20.09 17.50
CA SER A 54 -16.70 -20.78 17.00
C SER A 54 -16.72 -22.28 17.34
N ARG A 55 -15.54 -22.89 17.54
CA ARG A 55 -15.38 -24.25 18.06
C ARG A 55 -15.59 -24.38 19.57
N GLY A 56 -15.86 -23.28 20.27
CA GLY A 56 -16.21 -23.26 21.70
C GLY A 56 -15.02 -23.35 22.65
N VAL A 57 -13.79 -23.22 22.16
CA VAL A 57 -12.57 -23.30 22.98
C VAL A 57 -12.38 -22.01 23.77
N TYR A 58 -12.09 -22.12 25.08
CA TYR A 58 -11.78 -20.97 25.95
C TYR A 58 -10.34 -20.49 25.84
N SER A 59 -9.62 -20.93 24.80
CA SER A 59 -8.24 -20.54 24.55
C SER A 59 -7.96 -20.44 23.07
N ILE A 60 -7.18 -19.43 22.67
CA ILE A 60 -6.73 -19.25 21.29
C ILE A 60 -5.21 -19.31 21.28
N THR A 61 -4.66 -20.29 20.59
CA THR A 61 -3.21 -20.44 20.48
C THR A 61 -2.71 -19.75 19.21
N LEU A 62 -1.78 -18.81 19.37
CA LEU A 62 -0.98 -18.23 18.31
C LEU A 62 0.40 -18.89 18.31
N GLN A 63 0.65 -19.70 17.29
CA GLN A 63 1.94 -20.34 17.08
C GLN A 63 2.35 -20.17 15.63
N PRO A 64 3.58 -19.71 15.35
CA PRO A 64 4.09 -19.68 13.99
C PRO A 64 4.28 -21.11 13.46
N SER A 65 3.99 -21.32 12.18
CA SER A 65 4.07 -22.65 11.54
C SER A 65 5.50 -23.19 11.44
N ARG A 66 6.49 -22.30 11.48
CA ARG A 66 7.92 -22.61 11.44
C ARG A 66 8.68 -21.66 12.37
N ILE A 67 9.95 -21.98 12.64
CA ILE A 67 10.87 -21.11 13.39
C ILE A 67 10.85 -19.73 12.74
N SER A 68 10.20 -18.79 13.40
CA SER A 68 9.89 -17.47 12.88
C SER A 68 10.67 -16.43 13.67
N PRO A 69 11.74 -15.83 13.12
CA PRO A 69 12.60 -14.91 13.87
C PRO A 69 11.87 -13.62 14.27
N TRP A 70 10.75 -13.31 13.62
CA TRP A 70 9.89 -12.16 13.91
C TRP A 70 8.95 -12.40 15.11
N PHE A 71 8.70 -13.66 15.50
CA PHE A 71 7.77 -13.98 16.59
C PHE A 71 8.48 -13.85 17.95
N THR A 72 8.58 -12.61 18.41
CA THR A 72 9.27 -12.23 19.65
C THR A 72 8.32 -11.47 20.58
N LYS A 73 8.71 -11.35 21.86
CA LYS A 73 7.96 -10.55 22.84
C LYS A 73 7.70 -9.12 22.36
N ALA A 74 8.70 -8.44 21.81
CA ALA A 74 8.56 -7.07 21.30
C ALA A 74 7.53 -6.95 20.16
N THR A 75 7.38 -8.00 19.37
CA THR A 75 6.39 -8.03 18.28
C THR A 75 4.99 -8.16 18.85
N LEU A 76 4.79 -9.06 19.82
CA LEU A 76 3.52 -9.23 20.51
C LEU A 76 3.13 -8.00 21.33
N GLU A 77 4.08 -7.34 21.99
CA GLU A 77 3.84 -6.06 22.68
C GLU A 77 3.38 -4.96 21.72
N ARG A 78 4.03 -4.86 20.55
CA ARG A 78 3.63 -3.91 19.51
C ARG A 78 2.25 -4.24 18.97
N PHE A 79 1.97 -5.52 18.72
CA PHE A 79 0.65 -5.98 18.28
C PHE A 79 -0.44 -5.61 19.28
N VAL A 80 -0.23 -5.86 20.57
CA VAL A 80 -1.19 -5.49 21.63
C VAL A 80 -1.45 -4.00 21.66
N LYS A 81 -0.38 -3.18 21.60
CA LYS A 81 -0.52 -1.72 21.57
C LYS A 81 -1.27 -1.24 20.33
N PHE A 82 -0.94 -1.81 19.18
CA PHE A 82 -1.53 -1.46 17.89
C PHE A 82 -3.02 -1.77 17.84
N VAL A 83 -3.40 -2.97 18.27
CA VAL A 83 -4.80 -3.40 18.31
C VAL A 83 -5.61 -2.62 19.36
N GLY A 84 -4.96 -2.17 20.44
CA GLY A 84 -5.58 -1.32 21.46
C GLY A 84 -5.75 0.16 21.06
N THR A 85 -5.17 0.60 19.95
CA THR A 85 -5.28 1.98 19.44
C THR A 85 -6.14 2.02 18.16
N PRO A 86 -7.45 2.26 18.27
CA PRO A 86 -8.36 2.20 17.12
C PRO A 86 -7.99 3.20 16.02
N GLU A 87 -7.40 4.36 16.35
CA GLU A 87 -7.08 5.42 15.39
C GLU A 87 -5.97 5.02 14.40
N VAL A 88 -5.04 4.16 14.83
CA VAL A 88 -3.97 3.66 13.96
C VAL A 88 -4.50 2.59 13.02
N LEU A 89 -5.39 1.76 13.55
CA LEU A 89 -5.97 0.65 12.83
C LEU A 89 -6.91 1.12 11.70
N GLU A 90 -7.74 2.13 11.95
CA GLU A 90 -8.60 2.73 10.93
C GLU A 90 -7.78 3.24 9.74
N ARG A 91 -6.68 3.96 10.02
CA ARG A 91 -5.75 4.42 8.97
C ARG A 91 -5.13 3.27 8.19
N PHE A 92 -4.80 2.16 8.84
CA PHE A 92 -4.24 1.00 8.15
C PHE A 92 -5.25 0.36 7.19
N VAL A 93 -6.51 0.22 7.61
CA VAL A 93 -7.59 -0.30 6.74
C VAL A 93 -7.81 0.61 5.53
N THR A 94 -7.83 1.93 5.73
CA THR A 94 -7.94 2.90 4.62
C THR A 94 -6.76 2.79 3.66
N LEU A 95 -5.53 2.67 4.18
CA LEU A 95 -4.33 2.52 3.34
C LEU A 95 -4.32 1.19 2.57
N GLU A 96 -4.75 0.09 3.17
CA GLU A 96 -4.87 -1.19 2.45
C GLU A 96 -5.90 -1.10 1.33
N GLN A 97 -7.02 -0.41 1.57
CA GLN A 97 -8.04 -0.18 0.55
C GLN A 97 -7.52 0.72 -0.59
N GLU A 98 -6.81 1.79 -0.27
CA GLU A 98 -6.18 2.67 -1.25
C GLU A 98 -5.14 1.90 -2.08
N LEU A 99 -4.29 1.09 -1.43
CA LEU A 99 -3.31 0.25 -2.11
C LEU A 99 -3.98 -0.79 -3.03
N ALA A 100 -5.06 -1.42 -2.56
CA ALA A 100 -5.84 -2.35 -3.37
C ALA A 100 -6.43 -1.64 -4.60
N GLN A 101 -6.99 -0.45 -4.42
CA GLN A 101 -7.54 0.36 -5.50
C GLN A 101 -6.47 0.75 -6.54
N ILE A 102 -5.27 1.15 -6.09
CA ILE A 102 -4.14 1.47 -6.97
C ILE A 102 -3.74 0.24 -7.80
N LYS A 103 -3.63 -0.94 -7.17
CA LYS A 103 -3.27 -2.18 -7.87
C LYS A 103 -4.32 -2.57 -8.91
N THR A 104 -5.61 -2.56 -8.53
CA THR A 104 -6.69 -2.90 -9.47
C THR A 104 -6.78 -1.92 -10.63
N SER A 105 -6.51 -0.63 -10.39
CA SER A 105 -6.46 0.39 -11.44
C SER A 105 -5.25 0.18 -12.36
N ALA A 106 -4.09 -0.14 -11.80
CA ALA A 106 -2.88 -0.45 -12.58
C ALA A 106 -3.07 -1.70 -13.48
N GLU A 107 -3.73 -2.73 -12.97
CA GLU A 107 -4.06 -3.95 -13.73
C GLU A 107 -5.10 -3.67 -14.83
N SER A 108 -6.13 -2.88 -14.53
CA SER A 108 -7.13 -2.42 -15.52
C SER A 108 -6.51 -1.54 -16.62
N ASN A 109 -5.50 -0.74 -16.29
CA ASN A 109 -4.78 0.13 -17.23
C ASN A 109 -3.61 -0.59 -17.94
N GLY A 110 -3.34 -1.86 -17.60
CA GLY A 110 -2.31 -2.71 -18.21
C GLY A 110 -2.74 -3.38 -19.52
N SER A 111 -4.01 -3.25 -19.94
CA SER A 111 -4.53 -3.82 -21.19
C SER A 111 -4.29 -2.95 -22.45
N THR A 112 -3.55 -1.84 -22.36
CA THR A 112 -3.38 -0.90 -23.50
C THR A 112 -1.93 -0.64 -23.92
N TYR A 113 -0.95 -1.43 -23.46
CA TYR A 113 0.45 -1.26 -23.88
C TYR A 113 1.13 -2.53 -24.39
N ALA A 114 0.35 -3.51 -24.86
CA ALA A 114 0.84 -4.50 -25.80
C ALA A 114 0.13 -4.27 -27.13
N GLU A 115 0.90 -4.21 -28.22
CA GLU A 115 0.42 -4.23 -29.62
C GLU A 115 0.12 -2.88 -30.29
N ARG A 116 1.16 -2.05 -30.46
CA ARG A 116 1.37 -1.36 -31.75
C ARG A 116 2.84 -1.04 -32.01
N HIS A 117 3.66 -2.08 -32.12
CA HIS A 117 4.89 -1.99 -32.89
C HIS A 117 4.83 -3.04 -33.98
N LEU A 118 4.78 -2.55 -35.23
CA LEU A 118 5.24 -3.13 -36.49
C LEU A 118 4.27 -2.74 -37.63
N CYS A 119 4.50 -1.57 -38.23
CA CYS A 119 4.42 -1.43 -39.68
C CYS A 119 5.56 -0.51 -40.10
N TYR A 120 6.48 -1.09 -40.85
CA TYR A 120 7.64 -0.48 -41.46
C TYR A 120 7.25 0.72 -42.35
N ASN A 121 8.09 1.74 -42.36
CA ASN A 121 8.07 2.79 -43.36
C ASN A 121 8.48 2.18 -44.72
N ASP A 122 7.72 2.47 -45.77
CA ASP A 122 8.26 2.53 -47.12
C ASP A 122 7.69 3.74 -47.86
N GLU A 123 8.53 4.32 -48.69
CA GLU A 123 8.45 5.64 -49.28
C GLU A 123 7.38 5.78 -50.37
N HIS A 124 7.11 7.05 -50.73
CA HIS A 124 6.67 7.55 -52.04
C HIS A 124 5.32 8.32 -52.09
N LYS A 125 5.50 9.65 -52.22
CA LYS A 125 4.81 10.58 -53.15
C LYS A 125 3.35 11.02 -52.89
N ALA A 126 3.20 12.35 -52.95
CA ALA A 126 2.02 13.17 -53.32
C ALA A 126 1.21 13.88 -52.18
N LYS A 127 1.36 15.21 -52.14
CA LYS A 127 0.40 16.24 -51.66
C LYS A 127 -0.82 16.33 -52.63
N PRO A 128 -1.81 17.25 -52.47
CA PRO A 128 -2.62 17.67 -51.29
C PRO A 128 -4.12 17.92 -51.67
N ILE A 129 -5.12 17.79 -50.78
CA ILE A 129 -6.50 18.34 -51.03
C ILE A 129 -7.12 18.79 -49.69
N SER A 130 -7.14 20.10 -49.40
CA SER A 130 -8.27 21.07 -49.37
C SER A 130 -9.23 20.91 -48.16
N LEU A 131 -9.21 21.85 -47.21
CA LEU A 131 -10.06 23.06 -47.11
C LEU A 131 -11.53 22.76 -46.77
N SER A 132 -11.93 23.08 -45.52
CA SER A 132 -13.15 23.84 -45.29
C SER A 132 -13.06 24.62 -43.98
N LYS A 133 -13.00 25.93 -44.15
CA LYS A 133 -13.12 26.99 -43.15
C LYS A 133 -14.61 27.15 -42.79
N SER A 134 -14.93 27.38 -41.53
CA SER A 134 -16.20 28.02 -41.14
C SER A 134 -15.91 29.01 -40.01
N ASN A 135 -16.10 30.29 -40.34
CA ASN A 135 -16.09 31.43 -39.42
C ASN A 135 -17.52 31.70 -38.94
N GLY A 136 -17.68 32.07 -37.68
CA GLY A 136 -18.88 32.73 -37.17
C GLY A 136 -18.65 33.16 -35.72
N GLY A 137 -18.37 34.44 -35.49
CA GLY A 137 -18.06 35.02 -34.18
C GLY A 137 -19.30 35.17 -33.28
N THR A 138 -19.09 35.75 -32.09
CA THR A 138 -20.21 36.24 -31.25
C THR A 138 -19.93 36.45 -29.73
N TYR A 139 -19.06 37.40 -29.31
CA TYR A 139 -18.93 38.09 -27.99
C TYR A 139 -18.72 37.32 -26.66
N GLY A 140 -17.52 37.53 -26.06
CA GLY A 140 -17.30 37.94 -24.66
C GLY A 140 -17.63 36.98 -23.51
N THR A 141 -16.59 36.45 -22.85
CA THR A 141 -16.27 36.63 -21.41
C THR A 141 -15.00 35.83 -21.08
N ASP A 142 -14.11 36.48 -20.34
CA ASP A 142 -12.74 36.11 -20.03
C ASP A 142 -12.54 34.70 -19.43
N ASN A 143 -11.37 34.13 -19.71
CA ASN A 143 -10.57 33.16 -18.91
C ASN A 143 -9.96 31.98 -19.70
N ALA A 144 -9.22 32.23 -20.79
CA ALA A 144 -8.49 31.16 -21.50
C ALA A 144 -7.06 31.52 -21.97
N VAL A 145 -6.42 32.55 -21.41
CA VAL A 145 -5.09 33.03 -21.88
C VAL A 145 -3.92 32.63 -20.98
N GLN A 146 -4.12 31.86 -19.90
CA GLN A 146 -3.04 31.54 -18.95
C GLN A 146 -2.57 30.07 -18.95
N ASN A 147 -2.98 29.22 -19.92
CA ASN A 147 -2.57 27.80 -19.93
C ASN A 147 -1.48 27.47 -20.97
N GLU A 148 -1.29 28.32 -21.98
CA GLU A 148 -0.28 28.12 -23.04
C GLU A 148 1.13 28.47 -22.53
N ASN A 149 1.26 29.54 -21.75
CA ASN A 149 2.54 29.97 -21.18
C ASN A 149 3.10 28.98 -20.16
N SER A 150 2.25 28.40 -19.30
CA SER A 150 2.69 27.43 -18.29
C SER A 150 3.19 26.13 -18.89
N LYS A 151 2.59 25.67 -20.00
CA LYS A 151 3.04 24.48 -20.73
C LYS A 151 4.36 24.73 -21.47
N GLY A 152 4.48 25.86 -22.18
CA GLY A 152 5.73 26.22 -22.86
C GLY A 152 6.88 26.42 -21.88
N HIS A 153 6.60 27.04 -20.72
CA HIS A 153 7.59 27.21 -19.66
C HIS A 153 8.05 25.87 -19.08
N LEU A 154 7.11 24.98 -18.76
CA LEU A 154 7.45 23.65 -18.26
C LEU A 154 8.29 22.86 -19.26
N GLN A 155 7.93 22.89 -20.54
CA GLN A 155 8.68 22.21 -21.60
C GLN A 155 10.12 22.74 -21.69
N HIS A 156 10.30 24.06 -21.65
CA HIS A 156 11.63 24.69 -21.65
C HIS A 156 12.46 24.32 -20.39
N VAL A 157 11.83 24.28 -19.21
CA VAL A 157 12.50 23.88 -17.96
C VAL A 157 12.96 22.42 -18.04
N LEU A 158 12.12 21.52 -18.55
CA LEU A 158 12.47 20.10 -18.71
C LEU A 158 13.60 19.89 -19.73
N GLU A 159 13.56 20.62 -20.84
CA GLU A 159 14.60 20.55 -21.88
C GLU A 159 15.95 21.09 -21.38
N SER A 160 15.91 22.18 -20.60
CA SER A 160 17.08 22.74 -19.92
C SER A 160 17.66 21.76 -18.89
N ARG A 161 16.81 21.06 -18.12
CA ARG A 161 17.28 20.08 -17.14
C ARG A 161 17.91 18.87 -17.83
N LYS A 162 17.34 18.41 -18.94
CA LYS A 162 17.87 17.29 -19.72
C LYS A 162 19.28 17.57 -20.25
N SER A 163 19.53 18.77 -20.77
CA SER A 163 20.86 19.13 -21.31
C SER A 163 21.92 19.21 -20.22
N VAL A 164 21.57 19.73 -19.03
CA VAL A 164 22.48 19.75 -17.87
C VAL A 164 22.83 18.33 -17.41
N LEU A 165 21.84 17.44 -17.31
CA LEU A 165 22.08 16.05 -16.91
C LEU A 165 22.97 15.31 -17.91
N GLN A 166 22.75 15.51 -19.21
CA GLN A 166 23.61 14.94 -20.25
C GLN A 166 25.05 15.46 -20.15
N LYS A 167 25.23 16.74 -19.81
CA LYS A 167 26.55 17.32 -19.58
C LYS A 167 27.22 16.74 -18.32
N GLU A 168 26.48 16.59 -17.22
CA GLU A 168 26.98 15.96 -15.99
C GLU A 168 27.38 14.50 -16.22
N GLU A 169 26.58 13.73 -16.96
CA GLU A 169 26.87 12.34 -17.31
C GLU A 169 28.13 12.23 -18.18
N ALA A 170 28.30 13.13 -19.15
CA ALA A 170 29.50 13.21 -19.97
C ALA A 170 30.76 13.62 -19.17
N MET A 171 30.60 14.44 -18.14
CA MET A 171 31.70 14.81 -17.22
C MET A 171 32.06 13.69 -16.24
N ALA A 172 31.15 12.78 -15.93
CA ALA A 172 31.39 11.65 -15.04
C ALA A 172 32.09 10.45 -15.71
N GLN A 173 32.26 10.46 -17.04
CA GLN A 173 32.91 9.41 -17.82
C GLN A 173 34.39 9.69 -18.14
N PHE A 174 34.98 10.75 -17.57
CA PHE A 174 36.41 11.07 -17.60
C PHE A 174 37.00 10.99 -16.19
#